data_AF-A0AB35ARA1-F1
#
_entry.id   AF-A0AB35ARA1-F1
#
_cell.length_a   1.000
_cell.length_b   1.000
_cell.length_c   1.000
_cell.angle_alpha   90.00
_cell.angle_beta   90.00
_cell.angle_gamma   90.00
#
_symmetry.space_group_name_H-M   'P 1'
#
loop_
_entity.id
_entity.type
_entity.pdbx_description
1 polymer ?
#
loop_
_entity_poly.entity_id
_entity_poly.type
_entity_poly.pdbx_seq_one_letter_code
_entity_poly.pdbx_strand_id
1 'polypeptide(L)'
;MPEIPSLSRTRSSRLSVRAWPDELECWSRTAQILGHSTTADWVRTLLQDAVLSHRHGGAVDIEMRKLRGELGLIGNNLNQLAHAAHLGDAVACGDTLQDIDRLKDRTDILLRSLRSGRPRRLRPAPLPVMH
;
A
#
# COMPACT_ATOMS: atom_id res chain seq x y z
N MET A 1 -31.49 12.10 26.79
CA MET A 1 -31.31 11.04 25.77
C MET A 1 -30.89 11.73 24.48
N PRO A 2 -29.63 11.66 24.03
CA PRO A 2 -29.28 12.22 22.74
C PRO A 2 -29.57 11.19 21.65
N GLU A 3 -30.26 11.64 20.60
CA GLU A 3 -30.62 10.87 19.42
C GLU A 3 -29.37 10.45 18.64
N ILE A 4 -29.31 9.18 18.27
CA ILE A 4 -28.28 8.63 17.39
C ILE A 4 -28.71 8.96 15.95
N PRO A 5 -27.96 9.76 15.17
CA PRO A 5 -28.32 9.98 13.78
C PRO A 5 -27.97 8.72 12.97
N SER A 6 -28.93 7.80 12.85
CA SER A 6 -28.92 6.75 11.84
C SER A 6 -29.24 7.36 10.47
N LEU A 7 -28.29 8.09 9.90
CA LEU A 7 -28.36 8.49 8.51
C LEU A 7 -27.47 7.56 7.70
N SER A 8 -28.07 6.48 7.21
CA SER A 8 -27.68 5.88 5.94
C SER A 8 -27.52 7.03 4.95
N ARG A 9 -26.29 7.48 4.70
CA ARG A 9 -26.01 8.60 3.80
C ARG A 9 -26.37 8.15 2.39
N THR A 10 -27.61 8.37 2.00
CA THR A 10 -28.10 8.07 0.66
C THR A 10 -27.33 8.96 -0.32
N ARG A 11 -26.78 8.33 -1.36
CA ARG A 11 -25.97 9.04 -2.36
C ARG A 11 -26.91 9.94 -3.17
N SER A 12 -26.69 11.25 -3.13
CA SER A 12 -27.56 12.26 -3.74
C SER A 12 -27.06 12.80 -5.09
N SER A 13 -25.81 12.52 -5.47
CA SER A 13 -25.19 13.02 -6.69
C SER A 13 -24.81 11.90 -7.65
N ARG A 14 -25.00 12.13 -8.96
CA ARG A 14 -24.77 11.17 -10.04
C ARG A 14 -23.70 11.68 -11.00
N LEU A 15 -22.67 10.86 -11.22
CA LEU A 15 -21.72 11.02 -12.31
C LEU A 15 -22.26 10.29 -13.55
N SER A 16 -22.27 10.97 -14.70
CA SER A 16 -22.67 10.36 -15.98
C SER A 16 -21.49 10.36 -16.94
N VAL A 17 -21.24 9.22 -17.56
CA VAL A 17 -20.18 9.02 -18.56
C VAL A 17 -20.85 8.50 -19.83
N ARG A 18 -20.47 9.06 -20.98
CA ARG A 18 -20.89 8.53 -22.29
C ARG A 18 -19.94 7.41 -22.67
N ALA A 19 -20.50 6.30 -23.14
CA ALA A 19 -19.75 5.13 -23.59
C ALA A 19 -20.42 4.55 -24.82
N TRP A 20 -19.63 3.93 -25.68
CA TRP A 20 -20.14 3.10 -26.76
C TRP A 20 -20.72 1.79 -26.20
N PRO A 21 -21.63 1.11 -26.91
CA PRO A 21 -22.21 -0.15 -26.45
C PRO A 21 -21.14 -1.20 -26.09
N ASP A 22 -20.12 -1.33 -26.94
CA ASP A 22 -19.03 -2.31 -26.76
C ASP A 22 -18.15 -1.99 -25.54
N GLU A 23 -17.93 -0.69 -25.26
CA GLU A 23 -17.21 -0.25 -24.06
C GLU A 23 -17.99 -0.60 -22.80
N LEU A 24 -19.31 -0.37 -22.79
CA LEU A 24 -20.15 -0.71 -21.66
C LEU A 24 -20.18 -2.22 -21.41
N GLU A 25 -20.22 -3.03 -22.46
CA GLU A 25 -20.15 -4.48 -22.35
C GLU A 25 -18.81 -4.93 -21.76
N CYS A 26 -17.71 -4.38 -22.27
CA CYS A 26 -16.36 -4.64 -21.76
C CYS A 26 -16.24 -4.31 -20.27
N TRP A 27 -16.76 -3.15 -19.85
CA TRP A 27 -16.75 -2.72 -18.45
C TRP A 27 -17.61 -3.62 -17.56
N SER A 28 -18.80 -4.00 -18.02
CA SER A 28 -19.69 -4.92 -17.28
C SER A 28 -19.03 -6.27 -17.06
N ARG A 29 -18.44 -6.84 -18.11
CA ARG A 29 -17.71 -8.12 -18.04
C ARG A 29 -16.52 -8.04 -17.09
N THR A 30 -15.75 -6.95 -17.17
CA THR A 30 -14.61 -6.72 -16.28
C THR A 30 -15.04 -6.61 -14.83
N ALA A 31 -16.11 -5.86 -14.55
CA ALA A 31 -16.67 -5.73 -13.20
C ALA A 31 -17.06 -7.11 -12.63
N GLN A 32 -17.71 -7.95 -13.43
CA GLN A 32 -18.12 -9.29 -13.01
C GLN A 32 -16.93 -10.22 -12.75
N ILE A 33 -15.92 -10.23 -13.62
CA ILE A 33 -14.68 -11.00 -13.44
C ILE A 33 -13.98 -10.62 -12.13
N LEU A 34 -14.00 -9.33 -11.79
CA LEU A 34 -13.40 -8.79 -10.57
C LEU A 34 -14.30 -8.93 -9.33
N GLY A 35 -15.48 -9.55 -9.46
CA GLY A 35 -16.39 -9.86 -8.36
C GLY A 35 -17.26 -8.70 -7.90
N HIS A 36 -17.40 -7.64 -8.70
CA HIS A 36 -18.31 -6.54 -8.42
C HIS A 36 -19.74 -6.87 -8.87
N SER A 37 -20.71 -6.38 -8.09
CA SER A 37 -22.14 -6.60 -8.35
C SER A 37 -22.67 -5.79 -9.53
N THR A 38 -22.07 -4.62 -9.81
CA THR A 38 -22.44 -3.76 -10.93
C THR A 38 -21.23 -2.99 -11.45
N THR A 39 -21.28 -2.54 -12.71
CA THR A 39 -20.27 -1.63 -13.29
C THR A 39 -20.12 -0.35 -12.47
N ALA A 40 -21.22 0.18 -11.91
CA ALA A 40 -21.19 1.39 -11.09
C ALA A 40 -20.50 1.19 -9.73
N ASP A 41 -20.57 -0.02 -9.17
CA ASP A 41 -19.82 -0.40 -7.97
C ASP A 41 -18.33 -0.45 -8.28
N TRP A 42 -17.96 -1.16 -9.36
CA TRP A 42 -16.58 -1.26 -9.82
C TRP A 42 -15.94 0.11 -10.12
N VAL A 43 -16.60 0.96 -10.91
CA VAL A 43 -16.10 2.31 -11.24
C VAL A 43 -15.93 3.16 -9.99
N ARG A 44 -16.82 3.02 -9.00
CA ARG A 44 -16.69 3.74 -7.73
C ARG A 44 -15.46 3.29 -6.95
N THR A 45 -15.24 1.98 -6.84
CA THR A 45 -14.03 1.44 -6.19
C THR A 45 -12.77 1.96 -6.89
N LEU A 46 -12.76 1.96 -8.23
CA LEU A 46 -11.63 2.47 -9.01
C LEU A 46 -11.37 3.97 -8.76
N LEU A 47 -12.41 4.80 -8.72
CA LEU A 47 -12.28 6.23 -8.40
C LEU A 47 -11.80 6.46 -6.96
N GLN A 48 -12.25 5.65 -6.01
CA GLN A 48 -11.79 5.71 -4.62
C GLN A 48 -10.31 5.30 -4.51
N ASP A 49 -9.92 4.21 -5.16
CA ASP A 49 -8.55 3.75 -5.21
C ASP A 49 -7.63 4.76 -5.89
N ALA A 50 -8.08 5.43 -6.95
CA ALA A 50 -7.32 6.50 -7.60
C ALA A 50 -7.09 7.70 -6.67
N VAL A 51 -8.11 8.12 -5.91
CA VAL A 51 -7.99 9.21 -4.92
C VAL A 51 -7.06 8.83 -3.78
N LEU A 52 -7.15 7.59 -3.28
CA LEU A 52 -6.27 7.08 -2.23
C LEU A 52 -4.85 6.90 -2.76
N SER A 53 -4.67 6.32 -3.94
CA SER A 53 -3.37 6.10 -4.57
C SER A 53 -2.72 7.41 -5.00
N HIS A 54 -3.46 8.46 -5.34
CA HIS A 54 -2.85 9.76 -5.58
C HIS A 54 -2.34 10.41 -4.29
N ARG A 55 -3.01 10.15 -3.15
CA ARG A 55 -2.55 10.57 -1.81
C ARG A 55 -1.37 9.73 -1.29
N HIS A 56 -1.30 8.45 -1.64
CA HIS A 56 -0.27 7.51 -1.14
C HIS A 56 0.85 7.22 -2.13
N GLY A 57 0.64 7.36 -3.43
CA GLY A 57 1.60 7.02 -4.49
C GLY A 57 2.85 7.89 -4.46
N GLY A 58 2.70 9.18 -4.12
CA GLY A 58 3.85 10.03 -3.83
C GLY A 58 4.64 9.59 -2.59
N ALA A 59 3.97 9.08 -1.56
CA ALA A 59 4.61 8.64 -0.33
C ALA A 59 5.34 7.29 -0.51
N VAL A 60 4.72 6.33 -1.19
CA VAL A 60 5.30 4.99 -1.42
C VAL A 60 6.53 5.06 -2.32
N ASP A 61 6.52 5.87 -3.39
CA ASP A 61 7.69 6.04 -4.27
C ASP A 61 8.86 6.76 -3.57
N ILE A 62 8.57 7.65 -2.61
CA ILE A 62 9.59 8.29 -1.77
C ILE A 62 10.16 7.28 -0.77
N GLU A 63 9.31 6.51 -0.09
CA GLU A 63 9.73 5.48 0.86
C GLU A 63 10.53 4.36 0.19
N MET A 64 10.15 3.91 -1.01
CA MET A 64 10.88 2.90 -1.77
C MET A 64 12.25 3.40 -2.23
N ARG A 65 12.37 4.67 -2.62
CA ARG A 65 13.68 5.28 -2.94
C ARG A 65 14.59 5.39 -1.71
N LYS A 66 14.03 5.72 -0.55
CA LYS A 66 14.76 5.73 0.73
C LYS A 66 15.25 4.33 1.10
N LEU A 67 14.36 3.33 1.03
CA LEU A 67 14.70 1.94 1.28
C LEU A 67 15.82 1.44 0.37
N ARG A 68 15.76 1.76 -0.94
CA ARG A 68 16.84 1.43 -1.87
C ARG A 68 18.17 2.08 -1.50
N GLY A 69 18.14 3.33 -1.02
CA GLY A 69 19.33 4.03 -0.52
C GLY A 69 19.92 3.36 0.71
N GLU A 70 19.09 2.99 1.68
CA GLU A 70 19.53 2.27 2.88
C GLU A 70 20.13 0.90 2.53
N LEU A 71 19.51 0.13 1.65
CA LEU A 71 20.05 -1.14 1.19
C LEU A 71 21.41 -0.98 0.49
N GLY A 72 21.60 0.10 -0.28
CA GLY A 72 22.89 0.43 -0.88
C GLY A 72 23.99 0.70 0.16
N LEU A 73 23.64 1.38 1.26
CA LEU A 73 24.56 1.60 2.38
C LEU A 73 24.88 0.31 3.13
N ILE A 74 23.89 -0.57 3.35
CA ILE A 74 24.13 -1.91 3.92
C ILE A 74 25.12 -2.68 3.04
N GLY A 75 24.88 -2.70 1.73
CA GLY A 75 25.75 -3.39 0.78
C GLY A 75 27.19 -2.88 0.82
N ASN A 76 27.39 -1.56 0.86
CA ASN A 76 28.71 -0.96 0.99
C ASN A 76 29.42 -1.35 2.30
N ASN A 77 28.70 -1.30 3.42
CA ASN A 77 29.25 -1.67 4.73
C ASN A 77 29.65 -3.15 4.77
N LEU A 78 28.81 -4.04 4.23
CA LEU A 78 29.16 -5.46 4.09
C LEU A 78 30.41 -5.66 3.24
N ASN A 79 30.58 -4.87 2.18
CA ASN A 79 31.76 -4.93 1.33
C ASN A 79 33.02 -4.46 2.07
N GLN A 80 32.91 -3.40 2.89
CA GLN A 80 34.00 -2.92 3.74
C GLN A 80 34.38 -3.96 4.82
N LEU A 81 33.39 -4.63 5.42
CA LEU A 81 33.62 -5.68 6.40
C LEU A 81 34.31 -6.89 5.77
N ALA A 82 33.86 -7.32 4.59
CA ALA A 82 34.53 -8.37 3.84
C ALA A 82 35.98 -8.01 3.52
N HIS A 83 36.23 -6.75 3.13
CA HIS A 83 37.57 -6.26 2.85
C HIS A 83 38.46 -6.17 4.11
N ALA A 84 37.93 -5.68 5.23
CA ALA A 84 38.65 -5.54 6.50
C ALA A 84 38.95 -6.91 7.14
N ALA A 85 38.00 -7.85 7.08
CA ALA A 85 38.20 -9.22 7.53
C ALA A 85 39.27 -9.95 6.69
N HIS A 86 39.32 -9.69 5.38
CA HIS A 86 40.37 -10.23 4.51
C HIS A 86 41.76 -9.65 4.82
N LEU A 87 41.82 -8.41 5.33
CA LEU A 87 43.05 -7.74 5.74
C LEU A 87 43.45 -8.01 7.20
N GLY A 88 42.60 -8.70 7.98
CA GLY A 88 42.85 -9.02 9.39
C GLY A 88 42.61 -7.86 10.37
N ASP A 89 41.87 -6.81 9.97
CA ASP A 89 41.63 -5.62 10.79
C ASP A 89 40.32 -5.72 11.59
N ALA A 90 40.45 -6.26 12.82
CA ALA A 90 39.33 -6.59 13.69
C ALA A 90 38.59 -5.37 14.28
N VAL A 91 39.25 -4.21 14.37
CA VAL A 91 38.64 -2.98 14.92
C VAL A 91 37.64 -2.39 13.93
N ALA A 92 37.98 -2.36 12.64
CA ALA A 92 37.09 -1.93 11.57
C ALA A 92 35.83 -2.81 11.43
N CYS A 93 35.90 -4.09 11.80
CA CYS A 93 34.74 -4.99 11.79
C CYS A 93 33.68 -4.63 12.85
N GLY A 94 34.10 -4.09 14.01
CA GLY A 94 33.19 -3.72 15.10
C GLY A 94 32.32 -2.51 14.77
N ASP A 95 32.94 -1.44 14.25
CA ASP A 95 32.25 -0.21 13.86
C ASP A 95 31.26 -0.48 12.71
N THR A 96 31.67 -1.30 11.76
CA THR A 96 30.82 -1.68 10.62
C THR A 96 29.60 -2.52 11.06
N LEU A 97 29.74 -3.37 12.09
CA LEU A 97 28.62 -4.12 12.66
C LEU A 97 27.57 -3.19 13.29
N GLN A 98 28.03 -2.15 13.98
CA GLN A 98 27.13 -1.19 14.63
C GLN A 98 26.33 -0.37 13.61
N ASP A 99 26.94 -0.04 12.47
CA ASP A 99 26.25 0.66 11.39
C ASP A 99 25.23 -0.22 10.67
N ILE A 100 25.51 -1.52 10.52
CA ILE A 100 24.54 -2.50 9.99
C ILE A 100 23.31 -2.59 10.90
N ASP A 101 23.48 -2.62 12.22
CA ASP A 101 22.35 -2.77 13.15
C ASP A 101 21.46 -1.50 13.18
N ARG A 102 22.07 -0.31 13.14
CA ARG A 102 21.34 0.96 12.99
C ARG A 102 20.53 1.03 11.70
N LEU A 103 21.05 0.45 10.63
CA LEU A 103 20.43 0.49 9.32
C LEU A 103 19.29 -0.53 9.20
N LYS A 104 19.47 -1.72 9.79
CA LYS A 104 18.40 -2.70 10.02
C LYS A 104 17.22 -2.06 10.78
N ASP A 105 17.49 -1.35 11.87
CA ASP A 105 16.43 -0.75 12.67
C ASP A 105 15.65 0.34 11.90
N ARG A 106 16.31 1.14 11.06
CA ARG A 106 15.64 2.11 10.18
C ARG A 106 14.80 1.43 9.11
N THR A 107 15.32 0.38 8.49
CA THR A 107 14.59 -0.42 7.51
C THR A 107 13.35 -1.05 8.13
N ASP A 108 13.42 -1.56 9.36
CA ASP A 108 12.27 -2.11 10.08
C ASP A 108 11.20 -1.06 10.40
N ILE A 109 11.60 0.20 10.63
CA ILE A 109 10.67 1.32 10.81
C ILE A 109 9.98 1.66 9.49
N LEU A 110 10.71 1.74 8.38
CA LEU A 110 10.15 2.00 7.04
C LEU A 110 9.19 0.88 6.59
N LEU A 111 9.54 -0.38 6.85
CA LEU A 111 8.66 -1.51 6.53
C LEU A 111 7.37 -1.48 7.37
N ARG A 112 7.43 -0.98 8.60
CA ARG A 112 6.24 -0.78 9.44
C ARG A 112 5.38 0.39 8.97
N SER A 113 5.96 1.49 8.48
CA SER A 113 5.18 2.61 7.92
C SER A 113 4.41 2.17 6.67
N LEU A 114 5.05 1.42 5.78
CA LEU A 114 4.44 0.86 4.57
C LEU A 114 3.28 -0.10 4.87
N ARG A 115 3.37 -0.91 5.93
CA ARG A 115 2.29 -1.83 6.35
C ARG A 115 1.08 -1.08 6.92
N SER A 116 1.28 0.08 7.51
CA SER A 116 0.23 0.87 8.17
C SER A 116 -0.70 1.59 7.17
N GLY A 117 -0.25 1.78 5.93
CA GLY A 117 -1.04 2.35 4.83
C GLY A 117 -1.93 1.35 4.09
N ARG A 118 -1.93 0.06 4.45
CA ARG A 118 -2.75 -0.95 3.77
C ARG A 118 -4.21 -0.83 4.28
N PRO A 119 -5.20 -0.46 3.43
CA PRO A 119 -6.58 -0.45 3.87
C PRO A 119 -6.95 -1.85 4.32
N ARG A 120 -7.38 -1.96 5.58
CA ARG A 120 -7.96 -3.17 6.16
C ARG A 120 -9.10 -3.57 5.23
N ARG A 121 -8.95 -4.68 4.49
CA ARG A 121 -10.05 -5.26 3.70
C ARG A 121 -11.25 -5.35 4.62
N LEU A 122 -12.26 -4.52 4.37
CA LEU A 122 -13.55 -4.62 5.03
C LEU A 122 -14.12 -5.97 4.62
N ARG A 123 -14.00 -6.94 5.54
CA ARG A 123 -14.64 -8.25 5.43
C ARG A 123 -16.14 -7.96 5.26
N PRO A 124 -16.79 -8.38 4.15
CA PRO A 124 -18.22 -8.20 4.03
C PRO A 124 -18.90 -8.94 5.19
N ALA A 125 -19.76 -8.23 5.91
CA ALA A 125 -20.53 -8.80 7.01
C ALA A 125 -21.43 -9.93 6.47
N PRO A 126 -21.61 -11.03 7.20
CA PRO A 126 -22.52 -12.11 6.78
C PRO A 126 -23.95 -11.56 6.72
N LEU A 127 -24.60 -11.73 5.57
CA LEU A 127 -26.01 -11.40 5.38
C LEU A 127 -26.86 -12.28 6.31
N PRO A 128 -27.87 -11.73 7.01
CA PRO A 128 -28.77 -12.53 7.82
C PRO A 128 -29.65 -13.41 6.92
N VAL A 129 -29.59 -14.71 7.16
CA VAL A 129 -30.51 -15.69 6.58
C VAL A 129 -31.86 -15.49 7.28
N MET A 130 -32.84 -14.99 6.53
CA MET A 130 -34.24 -14.95 6.95
C MET A 130 -34.84 -16.33 6.64
N HIS A 131 -35.26 -17.05 7.69
CA HIS A 131 -36.12 -18.22 7.62
C HIS A 131 -37.57 -17.81 7.85
#